data_AF-A0A9D7UB05-F1
#
_entry.id   AF-A0A9D7UB05-F1
#
_cell.length_a   1.000
_cell.length_b   1.000
_cell.length_c   1.000
_cell.angle_alpha   90.00
_cell.angle_beta   90.00
_cell.angle_gamma   90.00
#
_symmetry.space_group_name_H-M   'P 1'
#
loop_
_entity.id
_entity.type
_entity.pdbx_description
1 polymer ?
#
loop_
_entity_poly.entity_id
_entity_poly.type
_entity_poly.pdbx_seq_one_letter_code
_entity_poly.pdbx_strand_id
1 'polypeptide(L)'
;MWYAPPIHFALAYYDGFNGRGRSARLELRRGRDAAKEAMHVHDLLELWIHISIPLHRKADKERRKPYIEKARALLAELSKSNTSSVVAMAAARLATTLAQLVGDMELGLYWLDRSRKALTTEGRYDTVALREYHAQRAFIFNTANDYKRGVLSARKVVESCNPDSTDWFNAINVLLRFQLKSGEYRRAADTADLIDSQKTLKRQSADLIAKLKLGMLYARVLSHDTSITIRNVKSNSKQPLDVLMLSAMVYRGQGRQPETIITLESIKSHIDRTRELRRDRPLWLLSRIVSIYARNELSLRNCVLDRRFVRYQRELANYTIVTAVQGVVSPLQWWKVFVNSER
;
A
#
# COMPACT_ATOMS: atom_id res chain seq x y z
N MET A 1 22.26 9.25 13.04
CA MET A 1 23.18 9.50 14.17
C MET A 1 22.36 9.37 15.45
N TRP A 2 22.57 8.30 16.23
CA TRP A 2 21.95 8.18 17.56
C TRP A 2 22.70 9.16 18.47
N TYR A 3 22.02 10.24 18.87
CA TYR A 3 22.59 11.21 19.80
C TYR A 3 22.70 10.55 21.17
N ALA A 4 23.88 10.59 21.78
CA ALA A 4 24.18 9.88 23.01
C ALA A 4 24.17 10.86 24.18
N PRO A 5 23.14 10.84 25.07
CA PRO A 5 23.13 11.64 26.30
C PRO A 5 24.43 11.57 27.13
N PRO A 6 25.17 10.44 27.18
CA PRO A 6 26.46 10.36 27.89
C PRO A 6 27.50 11.42 27.50
N ILE A 7 27.48 11.95 26.27
CA ILE A 7 28.47 12.95 25.85
C ILE A 7 28.31 14.27 26.63
N HIS A 8 27.07 14.66 26.92
CA HIS A 8 26.77 15.89 27.69
C HIS A 8 27.15 15.74 29.16
N PHE A 9 26.98 14.54 29.72
CA PHE A 9 27.40 14.28 31.10
C PHE A 9 28.93 14.24 31.22
N ALA A 10 29.64 13.70 30.22
CA ALA A 10 31.09 13.72 30.16
C ALA A 10 31.65 15.15 30.00
N LEU A 11 31.06 15.95 29.10
CA LEU A 11 31.43 17.36 28.91
C LEU A 11 31.12 18.20 30.15
N ALA A 12 29.97 17.98 30.79
CA ALA A 12 29.63 18.63 32.05
C ALA A 12 30.61 18.32 33.17
N TYR A 13 31.03 17.06 33.30
CA TYR A 13 32.03 16.64 34.27
C TYR A 13 33.38 17.33 34.01
N TYR A 14 33.85 17.31 32.76
CA TYR A 14 35.10 17.96 32.37
C TYR A 14 35.08 19.48 32.62
N ASP A 15 34.00 20.16 32.26
CA ASP A 15 33.87 21.60 32.51
C ASP A 15 33.75 21.92 34.00
N GLY A 16 33.07 21.05 34.77
CA GLY A 16 32.97 21.18 36.21
C GLY A 16 34.32 21.04 36.90
N PHE A 17 35.11 20.05 36.50
CA PHE A 17 36.47 19.80 36.99
C PHE A 17 37.41 20.99 36.70
N ASN A 18 37.25 21.64 35.54
CA ASN A 18 38.08 22.77 35.12
C ASN A 18 37.56 24.14 35.58
N GLY A 19 36.67 24.20 36.58
CA GLY A 19 36.16 25.46 37.13
C GLY A 19 35.21 26.24 36.20
N ARG A 20 34.78 25.66 35.08
CA ARG A 20 33.87 26.28 34.10
C ARG A 20 32.40 26.05 34.48
N GLY A 21 32.00 26.51 35.67
CA GLY A 21 30.71 26.19 36.27
C GLY A 21 29.47 26.56 35.45
N ARG A 22 29.50 27.65 34.65
CA ARG A 22 28.38 28.01 33.75
C ARG A 22 28.22 27.02 32.59
N SER A 23 29.34 26.60 32.00
CA SER A 23 29.38 25.62 30.91
C SER A 23 28.93 24.24 31.39
N ALA A 24 29.44 23.81 32.55
CA ALA A 24 29.02 22.56 33.18
C ALA A 24 27.51 22.49 33.44
N ARG A 25 26.88 23.57 33.93
CA ARG A 25 25.43 23.65 34.13
C ARG A 25 24.64 23.61 32.82
N LEU A 26 25.16 24.23 31.75
CA LEU A 26 24.54 24.20 30.43
C LEU A 26 24.56 22.77 29.86
N GLU A 27 25.70 22.09 29.94
CA GLU A 27 25.85 20.70 29.48
C GLU A 27 25.00 19.73 30.31
N LEU A 28 24.87 19.93 31.62
CA LEU A 28 23.93 19.17 32.46
C LEU A 28 22.47 19.36 32.03
N ARG A 29 22.06 20.58 31.68
CA ARG A 29 20.70 20.83 31.15
C ARG A 29 20.49 20.11 29.82
N ARG A 30 21.44 20.25 28.88
CA ARG A 30 21.41 19.56 27.59
C ARG A 30 21.34 18.04 27.75
N GLY A 31 22.14 17.47 28.65
CA GLY A 31 22.11 16.03 28.96
C GLY A 31 20.77 15.56 29.52
N ARG A 32 20.14 16.36 30.40
CA ARG A 32 18.80 16.06 30.93
C ARG A 32 17.72 16.12 29.84
N ASP A 33 17.76 17.13 28.98
CA ASP A 33 16.80 17.28 27.88
C ASP A 33 16.96 16.14 26.86
N ALA A 34 18.20 15.77 26.53
CA ALA A 34 18.51 14.63 25.67
C ALA A 34 18.03 13.30 26.26
N ALA A 35 18.17 13.10 27.57
CA ALA A 35 17.69 11.90 28.25
C ALA A 35 16.15 11.82 28.21
N LYS A 36 15.44 12.93 28.44
CA LYS A 36 13.98 13.00 28.32
C LYS A 36 13.51 12.69 26.90
N GLU A 37 14.19 13.25 25.90
CA GLU A 37 13.89 12.97 24.49
C GLU A 37 14.06 11.47 24.18
N ALA A 38 15.16 10.87 24.63
CA ALA A 38 15.42 9.44 24.44
C ALA A 38 14.35 8.56 25.10
N MET A 39 13.86 8.94 26.29
CA MET A 39 12.75 8.24 26.95
C MET A 39 11.46 8.32 26.13
N HIS A 40 11.08 9.50 25.63
CA HIS A 40 9.91 9.62 24.75
C HIS A 40 10.02 8.76 23.50
N VAL A 41 11.20 8.74 22.86
CA VAL A 41 11.45 7.88 21.69
C VAL A 41 11.32 6.41 22.07
N HIS A 42 11.85 6.00 23.23
CA HIS A 42 11.74 4.64 23.72
C HIS A 42 10.27 4.22 23.90
N ASP A 43 9.46 5.01 24.62
CA ASP A 43 8.05 4.72 24.87
C ASP A 43 7.25 4.58 23.56
N LEU A 44 7.52 5.48 22.60
CA LEU A 44 6.91 5.44 21.27
C LEU A 44 7.28 4.17 20.51
N LEU A 45 8.56 3.78 20.52
CA LEU A 45 9.05 2.58 19.82
C LEU A 45 8.55 1.29 20.48
N GLU A 46 8.50 1.23 21.81
CA GLU A 46 7.98 0.07 22.54
C GLU A 46 6.51 -0.18 22.16
N LEU A 47 5.68 0.85 22.20
CA LEU A 47 4.29 0.77 21.76
C LEU A 47 4.19 0.38 20.28
N TRP A 48 5.05 0.94 19.43
CA TRP A 48 5.07 0.61 18.02
C TRP A 48 5.39 -0.87 17.77
N ILE A 49 6.32 -1.47 18.51
CA ILE A 49 6.64 -2.89 18.42
C ILE A 49 5.44 -3.76 18.81
N HIS A 50 4.76 -3.45 19.92
CA HIS A 50 3.58 -4.22 20.36
C HIS A 50 2.41 -4.18 19.37
N ILE A 51 2.30 -3.07 18.63
CA ILE A 51 1.18 -2.79 17.74
C ILE A 51 1.45 -3.24 16.30
N SER A 52 2.70 -3.19 15.82
CA SER A 52 3.08 -3.41 14.42
C SER A 52 2.97 -4.87 13.94
N ILE A 53 3.05 -5.85 14.84
CA ILE A 53 3.02 -7.28 14.47
C ILE A 53 1.63 -7.66 13.94
N PRO A 54 1.46 -8.30 12.77
CA PRO A 54 0.15 -8.79 12.34
C PRO A 54 -0.37 -9.88 13.29
N LEU A 55 -1.62 -9.74 13.78
CA LEU A 55 -2.26 -10.74 14.65
C LEU A 55 -3.44 -11.41 13.95
N HIS A 56 -3.43 -12.74 13.97
CA HIS A 56 -4.45 -13.55 13.29
C HIS A 56 -5.55 -14.05 14.24
N ARG A 57 -5.24 -14.33 15.52
CA ARG A 57 -6.21 -14.86 16.49
C ARG A 57 -7.00 -13.72 17.14
N LYS A 58 -8.29 -13.96 17.38
CA LYS A 58 -9.19 -12.98 18.04
C LYS A 58 -8.67 -12.59 19.43
N ALA A 59 -8.22 -13.57 20.22
CA ALA A 59 -7.69 -13.33 21.57
C ALA A 59 -6.48 -12.37 21.57
N ASP A 60 -5.58 -12.52 20.60
CA ASP A 60 -4.40 -11.65 20.50
C ASP A 60 -4.80 -10.22 20.09
N LYS A 61 -5.79 -10.08 19.20
CA LYS A 61 -6.35 -8.77 18.83
C LYS A 61 -6.96 -8.05 20.04
N GLU A 62 -7.63 -8.78 20.94
CA GLU A 62 -8.16 -8.22 22.19
C GLU A 62 -7.04 -7.75 23.12
N ARG A 63 -5.97 -8.55 23.28
CA ARG A 63 -4.79 -8.19 24.07
C ARG A 63 -4.06 -6.94 23.56
N ARG A 64 -4.25 -6.55 22.29
CA ARG A 64 -3.66 -5.34 21.69
C ARG A 64 -4.37 -4.06 22.09
N LYS A 65 -5.67 -4.10 22.43
CA LYS A 65 -6.48 -2.91 22.68
C LYS A 65 -5.88 -1.94 23.71
N PRO A 66 -5.35 -2.40 24.87
CA PRO A 66 -4.74 -1.49 25.84
C PRO A 66 -3.52 -0.75 25.29
N TYR A 67 -2.74 -1.38 24.41
CA TYR A 67 -1.57 -0.73 23.78
C TYR A 67 -2.01 0.34 22.77
N ILE A 68 -3.11 0.10 22.04
CA ILE A 68 -3.70 1.09 21.13
C ILE A 68 -4.17 2.32 21.91
N GLU A 69 -4.83 2.12 23.04
CA GLU A 69 -5.29 3.20 23.92
C GLU A 69 -4.13 4.00 24.51
N LYS A 70 -3.09 3.32 25.03
CA LYS A 70 -1.86 3.95 25.51
C LYS A 70 -1.16 4.77 24.42
N ALA A 71 -1.06 4.21 23.20
CA ALA A 71 -0.46 4.90 22.07
C ALA A 71 -1.24 6.16 21.67
N ARG A 72 -2.58 6.11 21.67
CA ARG A 72 -3.41 7.29 21.44
C ARG A 72 -3.22 8.35 22.52
N ALA A 73 -3.19 7.96 23.79
CA ALA A 73 -2.97 8.88 24.91
C ALA A 73 -1.60 9.57 24.82
N LEU A 74 -0.54 8.79 24.58
CA LEU A 74 0.82 9.32 24.44
C LEU A 74 0.94 10.28 23.25
N LEU A 75 0.37 9.93 22.09
CA LEU A 75 0.31 10.84 20.94
C LEU A 75 -0.50 12.11 21.28
N ALA A 76 -1.66 11.98 21.94
CA ALA A 76 -2.44 13.14 22.34
C ALA A 76 -1.67 14.06 23.29
N GLU A 77 -0.91 13.52 24.23
CA GLU A 77 -0.06 14.27 25.14
C GLU A 77 1.06 15.01 24.39
N LEU A 78 1.83 14.29 23.56
CA LEU A 78 2.92 14.86 22.76
C LEU A 78 2.43 15.91 21.75
N SER A 79 1.17 15.86 21.34
CA SER A 79 0.60 16.87 20.43
C SER A 79 0.53 18.28 21.04
N LYS A 80 0.49 18.36 22.39
CA LYS A 80 0.33 19.62 23.15
C LYS A 80 1.61 20.45 23.25
N SER A 81 2.78 19.86 22.99
CA SER A 81 4.09 20.51 23.14
C SER A 81 4.90 20.46 21.85
N ASN A 82 5.79 21.43 21.62
CA ASN A 82 6.72 21.33 20.51
C ASN A 82 7.66 20.14 20.74
N THR A 83 7.69 19.22 19.77
CA THR A 83 8.52 18.02 19.79
C THR A 83 9.71 18.20 18.86
N SER A 84 10.87 17.67 19.24
CA SER A 84 12.02 17.56 18.35
C SER A 84 11.71 16.70 17.11
N SER A 85 12.54 16.78 16.08
CA SER A 85 12.40 15.96 14.88
C SER A 85 12.41 14.46 15.18
N VAL A 86 13.24 14.00 16.13
CA VAL A 86 13.39 12.58 16.45
C VAL A 86 12.11 12.04 17.11
N VAL A 87 11.56 12.76 18.09
CA VAL A 87 10.29 12.40 18.73
C VAL A 87 9.15 12.46 17.72
N ALA A 88 9.10 13.50 16.88
CA ALA A 88 8.06 13.65 15.86
C ALA A 88 8.10 12.52 14.81
N MET A 89 9.29 12.06 14.41
CA MET A 89 9.45 10.91 13.51
C MET A 89 8.96 9.61 14.16
N ALA A 90 9.36 9.34 15.41
CA ALA A 90 8.90 8.15 16.13
C ALA A 90 7.37 8.16 16.32
N ALA A 91 6.81 9.31 16.66
CA ALA A 91 5.37 9.51 16.78
C ALA A 91 4.64 9.33 15.44
N ALA A 92 5.21 9.81 14.33
CA ALA A 92 4.65 9.60 12.99
C ALA A 92 4.61 8.13 12.57
N ARG A 93 5.64 7.34 12.89
CA ARG A 93 5.65 5.89 12.63
C ARG A 93 4.55 5.18 13.43
N LEU A 94 4.45 5.48 14.72
CA LEU A 94 3.41 4.93 15.59
C LEU A 94 2.00 5.30 15.11
N ALA A 95 1.77 6.59 14.83
CA ALA A 95 0.49 7.11 14.33
C ALA A 95 0.10 6.50 12.99
N THR A 96 1.05 6.33 12.08
CA THR A 96 0.84 5.67 10.78
C THR A 96 0.42 4.22 10.98
N THR A 97 1.05 3.46 11.88
CA THR A 97 0.65 2.08 12.19
C THR A 97 -0.72 2.02 12.86
N LEU A 98 -1.03 2.95 13.78
CA LEU A 98 -2.36 3.05 14.37
C LEU A 98 -3.43 3.31 13.31
N ALA A 99 -3.19 4.24 12.39
CA ALA A 99 -4.11 4.57 11.30
C ALA A 99 -4.55 3.33 10.52
N GLN A 100 -3.67 2.34 10.36
CA GLN A 100 -4.00 1.09 9.68
C GLN A 100 -4.91 0.18 10.48
N LEU A 101 -4.68 0.11 11.79
CA LEU A 101 -5.38 -0.84 12.66
C LEU A 101 -6.77 -0.34 13.04
N VAL A 102 -6.93 0.97 13.21
CA VAL A 102 -8.17 1.58 13.69
C VAL A 102 -8.87 2.44 12.64
N GLY A 103 -8.29 2.60 11.44
CA GLY A 103 -8.87 3.37 10.34
C GLY A 103 -8.75 4.89 10.48
N ASP A 104 -7.95 5.39 11.42
CA ASP A 104 -7.79 6.81 11.71
C ASP A 104 -6.68 7.43 10.86
N MET A 105 -7.01 7.74 9.60
CA MET A 105 -6.07 8.36 8.66
C MET A 105 -5.58 9.73 9.11
N GLU A 106 -6.47 10.52 9.72
CA GLU A 106 -6.19 11.92 10.07
C GLU A 106 -5.08 11.99 11.10
N LEU A 107 -5.11 11.11 12.11
CA LEU A 107 -4.04 11.00 13.10
C LEU A 107 -2.68 10.70 12.44
N GLY A 108 -2.63 9.76 11.51
CA GLY A 108 -1.40 9.39 10.80
C GLY A 108 -0.85 10.55 9.95
N LEU A 109 -1.72 11.20 9.17
CA LEU A 109 -1.32 12.33 8.32
C LEU A 109 -0.89 13.56 9.15
N TYR A 110 -1.58 13.83 10.26
CA TYR A 110 -1.24 14.90 11.18
C TYR A 110 0.20 14.75 11.72
N TRP A 111 0.53 13.57 12.22
CA TRP A 111 1.87 13.31 12.79
C TRP A 111 2.96 13.30 11.73
N LEU A 112 2.66 12.82 10.52
CA LEU A 112 3.58 12.93 9.38
C LEU A 112 3.90 14.37 9.03
N ASP A 113 2.89 15.24 8.97
CA ASP A 113 3.09 16.66 8.67
C ASP A 113 3.83 17.38 9.79
N ARG A 114 3.60 17.00 11.06
CA ARG A 114 4.36 17.51 12.21
C ARG A 114 5.82 17.08 12.17
N SER A 115 6.09 15.81 11.85
CA SER A 115 7.44 15.27 11.65
C SER A 115 8.19 16.01 10.54
N ARG A 116 7.54 16.21 9.38
CA ARG A 116 8.10 17.00 8.28
C ARG A 116 8.44 18.42 8.73
N LYS A 117 7.52 19.12 9.41
CA LYS A 117 7.75 20.48 9.92
C LYS A 117 8.95 20.53 10.86
N ALA A 118 9.05 19.61 11.82
CA ALA A 118 10.17 19.55 12.76
C ALA A 118 11.52 19.34 12.04
N LEU A 119 11.56 18.40 11.08
CA LEU A 119 12.75 18.16 10.27
C LEU A 119 13.14 19.36 9.39
N THR A 120 12.16 20.07 8.82
CA THR A 120 12.42 21.27 8.02
C THR A 120 12.98 22.39 8.90
N THR A 121 12.40 22.64 10.08
CA THR A 121 12.89 23.66 11.03
C THR A 121 14.32 23.38 11.49
N GLU A 122 14.68 22.11 11.68
CA GLU A 122 16.04 21.70 12.06
C GLU A 122 17.02 21.62 10.88
N GLY A 123 16.58 21.89 9.64
CA GLY A 123 17.44 21.77 8.44
C GLY A 123 17.80 20.33 8.08
N ARG A 124 17.04 19.34 8.55
CA ARG A 124 17.29 17.90 8.42
C ARG A 124 16.32 17.18 7.49
N TYR A 125 15.53 17.90 6.72
CA TYR A 125 14.61 17.32 5.73
C TYR A 125 15.33 16.99 4.42
N ASP A 126 16.18 15.96 4.48
CA ASP A 126 16.95 15.45 3.34
C ASP A 126 16.14 14.45 2.48
N THR A 127 16.79 13.87 1.47
CA THR A 127 16.18 12.89 0.56
C THR A 127 15.68 11.63 1.30
N VAL A 128 16.34 11.23 2.38
CA VAL A 128 15.94 10.04 3.17
C VAL A 128 14.66 10.35 3.96
N ALA A 129 14.62 11.51 4.63
CA ALA A 129 13.44 11.99 5.33
C ALA A 129 12.24 12.19 4.38
N LEU A 130 12.48 12.73 3.19
CA LEU A 130 11.45 12.89 2.15
C LEU A 130 10.90 11.55 1.69
N ARG A 131 11.79 10.56 1.47
CA ARG A 131 11.39 9.20 1.10
C ARG A 131 10.53 8.56 2.18
N GLU A 132 10.96 8.64 3.44
CA GLU A 132 10.21 8.08 4.57
C GLU A 132 8.82 8.73 4.70
N TYR A 133 8.74 10.05 4.62
CA TYR A 133 7.48 10.81 4.68
C TYR A 133 6.50 10.34 3.62
N HIS A 134 6.93 10.26 2.35
CA HIS A 134 6.06 9.84 1.26
C HIS A 134 5.75 8.34 1.28
N ALA A 135 6.66 7.49 1.75
CA ALA A 135 6.41 6.06 1.92
C ALA A 135 5.32 5.80 2.99
N GLN A 136 5.38 6.49 4.13
CA GLN A 136 4.34 6.39 5.17
C GLN A 136 2.99 6.92 4.68
N ARG A 137 2.96 8.04 3.92
CA ARG A 137 1.72 8.53 3.29
C ARG A 137 1.14 7.52 2.30
N ALA A 138 1.95 6.97 1.40
CA ALA A 138 1.55 5.92 0.48
C ALA A 138 0.93 4.73 1.20
N PHE A 139 1.50 4.35 2.34
CA PHE A 139 1.02 3.26 3.18
C PHE A 139 -0.36 3.55 3.81
N ILE A 140 -0.57 4.76 4.36
CA ILE A 140 -1.89 5.19 4.88
C ILE A 140 -2.94 5.17 3.77
N PHE A 141 -2.60 5.71 2.59
CA PHE A 141 -3.51 5.75 1.45
C PHE A 141 -3.86 4.37 0.91
N ASN A 142 -2.92 3.42 0.95
CA ASN A 142 -3.22 2.02 0.62
C ASN A 142 -4.27 1.43 1.56
N THR A 143 -4.12 1.63 2.89
CA THR A 143 -5.07 1.08 3.87
C THR A 143 -6.45 1.71 3.79
N ALA A 144 -6.51 2.98 3.43
CA ALA A 144 -7.76 3.69 3.24
C ALA A 144 -8.40 3.51 1.86
N ASN A 145 -7.75 2.77 0.95
CA ASN A 145 -8.15 2.64 -0.44
C ASN A 145 -8.16 3.97 -1.23
N ASP A 146 -7.45 5.01 -0.77
CA ASP A 146 -7.26 6.27 -1.50
C ASP A 146 -6.08 6.16 -2.47
N TYR A 147 -6.23 5.28 -3.46
CA TYR A 147 -5.14 4.95 -4.37
C TYR A 147 -4.68 6.15 -5.21
N LYS A 148 -5.54 7.14 -5.48
CA LYS A 148 -5.17 8.36 -6.23
C LYS A 148 -4.15 9.20 -5.47
N ARG A 149 -4.38 9.47 -4.17
CA ARG A 149 -3.37 10.15 -3.33
C ARG A 149 -2.15 9.25 -3.07
N GLY A 150 -2.37 7.93 -3.04
CA GLY A 150 -1.32 6.92 -3.04
C GLY A 150 -0.35 7.07 -4.20
N VAL A 151 -0.84 7.19 -5.45
CA VAL A 151 -0.01 7.37 -6.66
C VAL A 151 0.92 8.58 -6.52
N LEU A 152 0.40 9.73 -6.05
CA LEU A 152 1.20 10.94 -5.87
C LEU A 152 2.36 10.72 -4.88
N SER A 153 2.09 10.03 -3.78
CA SER A 153 3.10 9.76 -2.75
C SER A 153 4.11 8.71 -3.22
N ALA A 154 3.65 7.61 -3.83
CA ALA A 154 4.52 6.57 -4.35
C ALA A 154 5.46 7.08 -5.44
N ARG A 155 4.99 7.98 -6.32
CA ARG A 155 5.84 8.62 -7.32
C ARG A 155 7.00 9.39 -6.70
N LYS A 156 6.76 10.15 -5.62
CA LYS A 156 7.81 10.86 -4.89
C LYS A 156 8.85 9.92 -4.25
N VAL A 157 8.42 8.76 -3.78
CA VAL A 157 9.34 7.72 -3.31
C VAL A 157 10.23 7.22 -4.45
N VAL A 158 9.63 6.87 -5.60
CA VAL A 158 10.37 6.39 -6.79
C VAL A 158 11.40 7.42 -7.27
N GLU A 159 11.00 8.70 -7.40
CA GLU A 159 11.87 9.82 -7.80
C GLU A 159 13.06 10.02 -6.84
N SER A 160 12.90 9.65 -5.56
CA SER A 160 13.95 9.78 -4.55
C SER A 160 14.89 8.57 -4.45
N CYS A 161 14.57 7.46 -5.12
CA CYS A 161 15.36 6.23 -5.09
C CYS A 161 16.36 6.22 -6.25
N ASN A 162 17.55 5.65 -6.02
CA ASN A 162 18.49 5.40 -7.12
C ASN A 162 17.86 4.43 -8.13
N PRO A 163 17.78 4.78 -9.42
CA PRO A 163 17.33 3.86 -10.45
C PRO A 163 18.09 2.52 -10.37
N ASP A 164 17.46 1.42 -10.77
CA ASP A 164 18.01 0.06 -10.72
C ASP A 164 18.31 -0.52 -9.31
N SER A 165 18.08 0.22 -8.23
CA SER A 165 18.23 -0.29 -6.86
C SER A 165 17.04 -1.13 -6.40
N THR A 166 17.25 -2.01 -5.41
CA THR A 166 16.17 -2.80 -4.79
C THR A 166 15.07 -1.90 -4.21
N ASP A 167 15.43 -0.78 -3.59
CA ASP A 167 14.48 0.21 -3.06
C ASP A 167 13.63 0.83 -4.17
N TRP A 168 14.24 1.10 -5.33
CA TRP A 168 13.51 1.60 -6.49
C TRP A 168 12.53 0.57 -7.03
N PHE A 169 12.91 -0.71 -7.16
CA PHE A 169 11.98 -1.76 -7.59
C PHE A 169 10.82 -1.97 -6.61
N ASN A 170 11.07 -1.87 -5.31
CA ASN A 170 10.01 -1.91 -4.30
C ASN A 170 9.07 -0.71 -4.43
N ALA A 171 9.62 0.50 -4.58
CA ALA A 171 8.83 1.73 -4.72
C ALA A 171 8.00 1.73 -6.03
N ILE A 172 8.59 1.32 -7.15
CA ILE A 172 7.91 1.33 -8.45
C ILE A 172 6.83 0.24 -8.53
N ASN A 173 7.01 -0.90 -7.85
CA ASN A 173 5.96 -1.90 -7.69
C ASN A 173 4.75 -1.34 -6.93
N VAL A 174 4.98 -0.56 -5.87
CA VAL A 174 3.90 0.11 -5.13
C VAL A 174 3.18 1.13 -6.02
N LEU A 175 3.93 1.94 -6.76
CA LEU A 175 3.37 2.90 -7.73
C LEU A 175 2.49 2.20 -8.77
N LEU A 176 3.02 1.15 -9.40
CA LEU A 176 2.32 0.34 -10.40
C LEU A 176 1.00 -0.20 -9.85
N ARG A 177 1.03 -0.77 -8.64
CA ARG A 177 -0.18 -1.27 -7.97
C ARG A 177 -1.21 -0.18 -7.69
N PHE A 178 -0.78 1.01 -7.25
CA PHE A 178 -1.72 2.11 -7.05
C PHE A 178 -2.34 2.62 -8.35
N GLN A 179 -1.56 2.70 -9.42
CA GLN A 179 -2.08 3.07 -10.74
C GLN A 179 -3.14 2.05 -11.20
N LEU A 180 -2.85 0.75 -11.07
CA LEU A 180 -3.82 -0.32 -11.41
C LEU A 180 -5.09 -0.24 -10.57
N LYS A 181 -4.98 -0.04 -9.26
CA LYS A 181 -6.13 0.05 -8.36
C LYS A 181 -6.95 1.32 -8.51
N SER A 182 -6.32 2.43 -8.91
CA SER A 182 -7.00 3.70 -9.20
C SER A 182 -7.60 3.77 -10.62
N GLY A 183 -7.32 2.79 -11.47
CA GLY A 183 -7.80 2.74 -12.85
C GLY A 183 -6.95 3.52 -13.86
N GLU A 184 -5.74 3.96 -13.49
CA GLU A 184 -4.80 4.66 -14.36
C GLU A 184 -4.02 3.68 -15.27
N TYR A 185 -4.71 2.85 -16.04
CA TYR A 185 -4.11 1.71 -16.77
C TYR A 185 -3.06 2.10 -17.81
N ARG A 186 -3.26 3.19 -18.55
CA ARG A 186 -2.25 3.69 -19.51
C ARG A 186 -0.95 4.08 -18.81
N ARG A 187 -1.05 4.84 -17.70
CA ARG A 187 0.12 5.20 -16.90
C ARG A 187 0.76 3.99 -16.22
N ALA A 188 -0.04 2.99 -15.85
CA ALA A 188 0.48 1.72 -15.36
C ALA A 188 1.30 0.99 -16.45
N ALA A 189 0.88 1.06 -17.71
CA ALA A 189 1.63 0.49 -18.84
C ALA A 189 2.95 1.24 -19.06
N ASP A 190 2.94 2.58 -19.02
CA ASP A 190 4.18 3.38 -19.09
C ASP A 190 5.16 3.01 -17.95
N THR A 191 4.64 2.83 -16.73
CA THR A 191 5.43 2.35 -15.58
C THR A 191 5.96 0.93 -15.82
N ALA A 192 5.17 0.05 -16.45
CA ALA A 192 5.59 -1.31 -16.78
C ALA A 192 6.76 -1.32 -17.77
N ASP A 193 6.72 -0.46 -18.78
CA ASP A 193 7.80 -0.36 -19.76
C ASP A 193 9.08 0.20 -19.15
N LEU A 194 8.95 1.15 -18.22
CA LEU A 194 10.09 1.65 -17.42
C LEU A 194 10.71 0.54 -16.55
N ILE A 195 9.91 -0.38 -16.01
CA ILE A 195 10.42 -1.54 -15.26
C ILE A 195 11.14 -2.52 -16.20
N ASP A 196 10.55 -2.80 -17.36
CA ASP A 196 11.08 -3.76 -18.34
C ASP A 196 12.42 -3.29 -18.95
N SER A 197 12.62 -1.97 -19.06
CA SER A 197 13.86 -1.37 -19.57
C SER A 197 15.05 -1.49 -18.59
N GLN A 198 14.81 -1.82 -17.32
CA GLN A 198 15.86 -1.89 -16.30
C GLN A 198 16.69 -3.17 -16.40
N LYS A 199 18.01 -3.02 -16.60
CA LYS A 199 18.93 -4.16 -16.78
C LYS A 199 19.03 -5.03 -15.53
N THR A 200 18.85 -4.45 -14.34
CA THR A 200 18.99 -5.16 -13.06
C THR A 200 17.71 -5.86 -12.62
N LEU A 201 16.62 -5.81 -13.40
CA LEU A 201 15.37 -6.50 -13.09
C LEU A 201 15.59 -8.01 -12.84
N LYS A 202 16.43 -8.66 -13.66
CA LYS A 202 16.75 -10.09 -13.51
C LYS A 202 17.57 -10.43 -12.26
N ARG A 203 18.16 -9.43 -11.60
CA ARG A 203 18.96 -9.59 -10.36
C ARG A 203 18.12 -9.43 -9.11
N GLN A 204 16.85 -9.05 -9.24
CA GLN A 204 15.93 -8.92 -8.11
C GLN A 204 15.51 -10.29 -7.56
N SER A 205 14.95 -10.30 -6.35
CA SER A 205 14.44 -11.54 -5.76
C SER A 205 13.31 -12.13 -6.61
N ALA A 206 13.21 -13.46 -6.64
CA ALA A 206 12.19 -14.16 -7.43
C ALA A 206 10.76 -13.74 -7.07
N ASP A 207 10.50 -13.46 -5.78
CA ASP A 207 9.21 -12.97 -5.30
C ASP A 207 8.88 -11.56 -5.83
N LEU A 208 9.85 -10.64 -5.80
CA LEU A 208 9.65 -9.30 -6.35
C LEU A 208 9.45 -9.32 -7.87
N ILE A 209 10.25 -10.13 -8.59
CA ILE A 209 10.09 -10.34 -10.04
C ILE A 209 8.69 -10.88 -10.36
N ALA A 210 8.20 -11.87 -9.61
CA ALA A 210 6.87 -12.43 -9.83
C ALA A 210 5.76 -11.37 -9.63
N LYS A 211 5.87 -10.56 -8.58
CA LYS A 211 4.93 -9.45 -8.30
C LYS A 211 4.96 -8.38 -9.39
N LEU A 212 6.15 -7.98 -9.83
CA LEU A 212 6.34 -7.00 -10.90
C LEU A 212 5.76 -7.51 -12.22
N LYS A 213 6.14 -8.71 -12.66
CA LYS A 213 5.65 -9.31 -13.91
C LYS A 213 4.14 -9.46 -13.95
N LEU A 214 3.52 -9.87 -12.85
CA LEU A 214 2.07 -9.93 -12.75
C LEU A 214 1.44 -8.53 -12.87
N GLY A 215 1.97 -7.53 -12.18
CA GLY A 215 1.51 -6.14 -12.28
C GLY A 215 1.66 -5.57 -13.69
N MET A 216 2.80 -5.80 -14.34
CA MET A 216 3.08 -5.38 -15.71
C MET A 216 2.11 -6.03 -16.70
N LEU A 217 1.84 -7.32 -16.54
CA LEU A 217 0.86 -8.04 -17.36
C LEU A 217 -0.55 -7.45 -17.20
N TYR A 218 -0.98 -7.18 -15.96
CA TYR A 218 -2.25 -6.50 -15.70
C TYR A 218 -2.28 -5.11 -16.35
N ALA A 219 -1.21 -4.34 -16.26
CA ALA A 219 -1.13 -3.02 -16.86
C ALA A 219 -1.34 -3.08 -18.38
N ARG A 220 -0.58 -3.95 -19.08
CA ARG A 220 -0.67 -4.11 -20.53
C ARG A 220 -2.03 -4.63 -20.99
N VAL A 221 -2.58 -5.64 -20.31
CA VAL A 221 -3.91 -6.18 -20.65
C VAL A 221 -5.02 -5.14 -20.45
N LEU A 222 -5.01 -4.42 -19.32
CA LEU A 222 -6.04 -3.43 -19.01
C LEU A 222 -5.87 -2.10 -19.75
N SER A 223 -4.70 -1.84 -20.33
CA SER A 223 -4.46 -0.75 -21.28
C SER A 223 -4.78 -1.13 -22.73
N HIS A 224 -5.29 -2.35 -22.99
CA HIS A 224 -5.60 -2.89 -24.31
C HIS A 224 -4.38 -3.05 -25.25
N ASP A 225 -3.23 -3.42 -24.70
CA ASP A 225 -2.06 -3.79 -25.51
C ASP A 225 -2.34 -5.10 -26.28
N THR A 226 -2.39 -4.99 -27.61
CA THR A 226 -2.69 -6.10 -28.52
C THR A 226 -1.55 -7.10 -28.68
N SER A 227 -0.34 -6.77 -28.21
CA SER A 227 0.81 -7.68 -28.26
C SER A 227 0.74 -8.81 -27.23
N ILE A 228 -0.13 -8.69 -26.22
CA ILE A 228 -0.27 -9.69 -25.16
C ILE A 228 -1.02 -10.92 -25.66
N THR A 229 -0.37 -12.07 -25.57
CA THR A 229 -0.97 -13.38 -25.91
C THR A 229 -1.35 -14.17 -24.67
N ILE A 230 -2.19 -15.18 -24.84
CA ILE A 230 -2.52 -16.16 -23.79
C ILE A 230 -1.28 -16.88 -23.27
N ARG A 231 -0.25 -17.06 -24.11
CA ARG A 231 1.03 -17.64 -23.69
C ARG A 231 1.74 -16.74 -22.69
N ASN A 232 1.72 -15.42 -22.90
CA ASN A 232 2.26 -14.45 -21.95
C ASN A 232 1.50 -14.50 -20.61
N VAL A 233 0.18 -14.66 -20.65
CA VAL A 233 -0.65 -14.76 -19.44
C VAL A 233 -0.27 -15.99 -18.62
N LYS A 234 -0.23 -17.17 -19.25
CA LYS A 234 0.06 -18.44 -18.57
C LYS A 234 1.50 -18.54 -18.06
N SER A 235 2.46 -17.85 -18.69
CA SER A 235 3.86 -17.89 -18.26
C SER A 235 4.20 -16.93 -17.12
N ASN A 236 3.41 -15.87 -16.94
CA ASN A 236 3.67 -14.83 -15.93
C ASN A 236 2.68 -14.82 -14.77
N SER A 237 1.58 -15.59 -14.85
CA SER A 237 0.64 -15.77 -13.74
C SER A 237 0.54 -17.23 -13.31
N LYS A 238 0.74 -17.47 -12.01
CA LYS A 238 0.60 -18.79 -11.39
C LYS A 238 -0.75 -18.98 -10.71
N GLN A 239 -1.49 -17.90 -10.44
CA GLN A 239 -2.76 -17.97 -9.74
C GLN A 239 -3.89 -18.25 -10.75
N PRO A 240 -4.70 -19.32 -10.55
CA PRO A 240 -5.72 -19.69 -11.52
C PRO A 240 -6.72 -18.57 -11.81
N LEU A 241 -7.13 -17.81 -10.80
CA LEU A 241 -8.08 -16.71 -10.96
C LEU A 241 -7.51 -15.60 -11.85
N ASP A 242 -6.25 -15.19 -11.63
CA ASP A 242 -5.58 -14.19 -12.46
C ASP A 242 -5.46 -14.65 -13.91
N VAL A 243 -5.09 -15.93 -14.13
CA VAL A 243 -5.01 -16.51 -15.48
C VAL A 243 -6.37 -16.43 -16.17
N LEU A 244 -7.45 -16.82 -15.50
CA LEU A 244 -8.80 -16.77 -16.07
C LEU A 244 -9.24 -15.34 -16.37
N MET A 245 -9.05 -14.42 -15.42
CA MET A 245 -9.45 -13.01 -15.56
C MET A 245 -8.72 -12.30 -16.69
N LEU A 246 -7.41 -12.49 -16.81
CA LEU A 246 -6.59 -11.90 -17.87
C LEU A 246 -6.83 -12.58 -19.22
N SER A 247 -7.00 -13.91 -19.25
CA SER A 247 -7.29 -14.63 -20.49
C SER A 247 -8.64 -14.20 -21.08
N ALA A 248 -9.66 -14.02 -20.25
CA ALA A 248 -10.96 -13.53 -20.71
C ALA A 248 -10.86 -12.15 -21.40
N MET A 249 -10.04 -11.25 -20.84
CA MET A 249 -9.78 -9.94 -21.44
C MET A 249 -9.04 -10.04 -22.77
N VAL A 250 -8.01 -10.89 -22.85
CA VAL A 250 -7.23 -11.10 -24.07
C VAL A 250 -8.07 -11.74 -25.17
N TYR A 251 -8.82 -12.81 -24.86
CA TYR A 251 -9.73 -13.44 -25.83
C TYR A 251 -10.76 -12.46 -26.36
N ARG A 252 -11.33 -11.66 -25.47
CA ARG A 252 -12.29 -10.62 -25.84
C ARG A 252 -11.68 -9.59 -26.78
N GLY A 253 -10.50 -9.05 -26.43
CA GLY A 253 -9.79 -8.09 -27.27
C GLY A 253 -9.41 -8.64 -28.65
N GLN A 254 -9.25 -9.96 -28.78
CA GLN A 254 -8.99 -10.66 -30.04
C GLN A 254 -10.25 -11.07 -30.80
N GLY A 255 -11.45 -10.70 -30.34
CA GLY A 255 -12.72 -11.09 -30.97
C GLY A 255 -13.07 -12.59 -30.82
N ARG A 256 -12.38 -13.32 -29.94
CA ARG A 256 -12.56 -14.76 -29.71
C ARG A 256 -13.71 -15.01 -28.73
N GLN A 257 -14.93 -14.81 -29.21
CA GLN A 257 -16.15 -14.89 -28.38
C GLN A 257 -16.35 -16.27 -27.70
N PRO A 258 -16.20 -17.42 -28.39
CA PRO A 258 -16.40 -18.72 -27.74
C PRO A 258 -15.45 -18.93 -26.56
N GLU A 259 -14.17 -18.62 -26.73
CA GLU A 259 -13.16 -18.75 -25.69
C GLU A 259 -13.38 -17.76 -24.55
N THR A 260 -13.87 -16.56 -24.87
CA THR A 260 -14.27 -15.57 -23.86
C THR A 260 -15.39 -16.14 -22.98
N ILE A 261 -16.47 -16.64 -23.58
CA ILE A 261 -17.62 -17.24 -22.88
C ILE A 261 -17.15 -18.39 -21.98
N ILE A 262 -16.41 -19.37 -22.53
CA ILE A 262 -15.89 -20.52 -21.78
C ILE A 262 -15.03 -20.07 -20.59
N THR A 263 -14.19 -19.05 -20.79
CA THR A 263 -13.33 -18.53 -19.72
C THR A 263 -14.15 -17.86 -18.62
N LEU A 264 -15.18 -17.07 -18.96
CA LEU A 264 -16.07 -16.44 -17.98
C LEU A 264 -16.86 -17.47 -17.16
N GLU A 265 -17.32 -18.55 -17.78
CA GLU A 265 -17.97 -19.65 -17.07
C GLU A 265 -17.01 -20.42 -16.16
N SER A 266 -15.74 -20.52 -16.59
CA SER A 266 -14.67 -21.12 -15.79
C SER A 266 -14.33 -20.29 -14.55
N ILE A 267 -14.40 -18.94 -14.63
CA ILE A 267 -14.25 -18.05 -13.46
C ILE A 267 -15.28 -18.41 -12.39
N LYS A 268 -16.55 -18.54 -12.79
CA LYS A 268 -17.62 -18.93 -11.86
C LYS A 268 -17.35 -20.29 -11.23
N SER A 269 -17.02 -21.28 -12.05
CA SER A 269 -16.74 -22.64 -11.56
C SER A 269 -15.57 -22.67 -10.58
N HIS A 270 -14.52 -21.89 -10.83
CA HIS A 270 -13.35 -21.78 -9.95
C HIS A 270 -13.70 -21.12 -8.61
N ILE A 271 -14.38 -19.96 -8.64
CA ILE A 271 -14.80 -19.24 -7.43
C ILE A 271 -15.75 -20.10 -6.59
N ASP A 272 -16.70 -20.79 -7.24
CA ASP A 272 -17.59 -21.69 -6.53
C ASP A 272 -16.81 -22.84 -5.90
N ARG A 273 -15.88 -23.51 -6.59
CA ARG A 273 -15.13 -24.65 -6.01
C ARG A 273 -14.17 -24.26 -4.88
N THR A 274 -13.69 -23.02 -4.84
CA THR A 274 -12.74 -22.57 -3.81
C THR A 274 -13.46 -21.90 -2.65
N ARG A 275 -13.48 -22.54 -1.47
CA ARG A 275 -14.21 -22.06 -0.27
C ARG A 275 -13.86 -20.63 0.14
N GLU A 276 -12.58 -20.27 0.06
CA GLU A 276 -12.09 -18.92 0.41
C GLU A 276 -12.63 -17.86 -0.55
N LEU A 277 -12.49 -18.09 -1.87
CA LEU A 277 -12.99 -17.19 -2.91
C LEU A 277 -14.52 -17.07 -2.88
N ARG A 278 -15.24 -18.16 -2.57
CA ARG A 278 -16.70 -18.15 -2.44
C ARG A 278 -17.18 -17.26 -1.28
N ARG A 279 -16.39 -17.14 -0.22
CA ARG A 279 -16.71 -16.30 0.96
C ARG A 279 -16.45 -14.81 0.71
N ASP A 280 -15.63 -14.47 -0.27
CA ASP A 280 -15.42 -13.09 -0.72
C ASP A 280 -16.63 -12.62 -1.52
N ARG A 281 -17.49 -11.81 -0.89
CA ARG A 281 -18.77 -11.37 -1.46
C ARG A 281 -18.61 -10.63 -2.78
N PRO A 282 -17.68 -9.66 -2.95
CA PRO A 282 -17.39 -9.05 -4.24
C PRO A 282 -16.98 -10.04 -5.34
N LEU A 283 -16.10 -11.00 -5.06
CA LEU A 283 -15.72 -12.02 -6.04
C LEU A 283 -16.90 -12.92 -6.39
N TRP A 284 -17.69 -13.30 -5.40
CA TRP A 284 -18.91 -14.07 -5.62
C TRP A 284 -19.89 -13.32 -6.53
N LEU A 285 -20.15 -12.03 -6.27
CA LEU A 285 -21.01 -11.19 -7.10
C LEU A 285 -20.48 -11.10 -8.54
N LEU A 286 -19.18 -10.84 -8.69
CA LEU A 286 -18.53 -10.80 -10.00
C LEU A 286 -18.76 -12.09 -10.77
N SER A 287 -18.56 -13.25 -10.12
CA SER A 287 -18.76 -14.57 -10.73
C SER A 287 -20.18 -14.77 -11.30
N ARG A 288 -21.19 -14.20 -10.64
CA ARG A 288 -22.59 -14.27 -11.08
C ARG A 288 -22.86 -13.32 -12.23
N ILE A 289 -22.35 -12.10 -12.15
CA ILE A 289 -22.46 -11.09 -13.21
C ILE A 289 -21.86 -11.64 -14.50
N VAL A 290 -20.63 -12.16 -14.45
CA VAL A 290 -19.97 -12.66 -15.67
C VAL A 290 -20.59 -13.92 -16.23
N SER A 291 -21.13 -14.79 -15.37
CA SER A 291 -21.84 -15.98 -15.85
C SER A 291 -23.16 -15.62 -16.53
N ILE A 292 -23.91 -14.64 -16.03
CA ILE A 292 -25.11 -14.15 -16.71
C ILE A 292 -24.71 -13.49 -18.03
N TYR A 293 -23.63 -12.72 -18.03
CA TYR A 293 -23.10 -12.09 -19.23
C TYR A 293 -22.67 -13.07 -20.31
N ALA A 294 -21.95 -14.13 -19.92
CA ALA A 294 -21.55 -15.22 -20.81
C ALA A 294 -22.76 -15.95 -21.43
N ARG A 295 -23.81 -16.21 -20.63
CA ARG A 295 -25.06 -16.86 -21.09
C ARG A 295 -25.89 -16.03 -22.04
N ASN A 296 -25.70 -14.72 -22.03
CA ASN A 296 -26.38 -13.77 -22.90
C ASN A 296 -25.47 -13.35 -24.07
N GLU A 297 -24.56 -14.23 -24.50
CA GLU A 297 -23.69 -14.04 -25.67
C GLU A 297 -22.87 -12.75 -25.61
N LEU A 298 -22.44 -12.36 -24.40
CA LEU A 298 -21.69 -11.13 -24.17
C LEU A 298 -22.47 -9.85 -24.55
N SER A 299 -23.80 -9.89 -24.53
CA SER A 299 -24.66 -8.72 -24.79
C SER A 299 -25.14 -8.08 -23.49
N LEU A 300 -24.67 -6.87 -23.18
CA LEU A 300 -25.19 -6.10 -22.04
C LEU A 300 -26.68 -5.79 -22.17
N ARG A 301 -27.17 -5.56 -23.40
CA ARG A 301 -28.58 -5.27 -23.68
C ARG A 301 -29.50 -6.41 -23.23
N ASN A 302 -29.06 -7.65 -23.41
CA ASN A 302 -29.81 -8.81 -22.96
C ASN A 302 -29.67 -9.02 -21.44
N CYS A 303 -28.50 -8.74 -20.87
CA CYS A 303 -28.26 -8.90 -19.44
C CYS A 303 -29.11 -8.00 -18.56
N VAL A 304 -29.35 -6.75 -18.97
CA VAL A 304 -30.15 -5.80 -18.18
C VAL A 304 -31.62 -6.22 -18.03
N LEU A 305 -32.08 -7.17 -18.83
CA LEU A 305 -33.41 -7.78 -18.70
C LEU A 305 -33.47 -8.79 -17.55
N ASP A 306 -32.35 -9.38 -17.12
CA ASP A 306 -32.30 -10.25 -15.93
C ASP A 306 -32.23 -9.40 -14.65
N ARG A 307 -33.33 -9.40 -13.87
CA ARG A 307 -33.41 -8.69 -12.58
C ARG A 307 -32.27 -9.03 -11.63
N ARG A 308 -31.74 -10.27 -11.66
CA ARG A 308 -30.62 -10.69 -10.81
C ARG A 308 -29.32 -10.02 -11.24
N PHE A 309 -29.09 -9.86 -12.55
CA PHE A 309 -27.91 -9.16 -13.07
C PHE A 309 -27.88 -7.71 -12.59
N VAL A 310 -28.98 -6.98 -12.75
CA VAL A 310 -29.11 -5.59 -12.30
C VAL A 310 -28.89 -5.49 -10.79
N ARG A 311 -29.49 -6.39 -10.01
CA ARG A 311 -29.29 -6.45 -8.55
C ARG A 311 -27.83 -6.68 -8.18
N TYR A 312 -27.17 -7.68 -8.80
CA TYR A 312 -25.77 -8.00 -8.49
C TYR A 312 -24.81 -6.88 -8.91
N GLN A 313 -25.04 -6.22 -10.05
CA GLN A 313 -24.24 -5.06 -10.45
C GLN A 313 -24.38 -3.90 -9.47
N ARG A 314 -25.61 -3.59 -9.05
CA ARG A 314 -25.87 -2.55 -8.05
C ARG A 314 -25.18 -2.87 -6.72
N GLU A 315 -25.26 -4.13 -6.29
CA GLU A 315 -24.59 -4.58 -5.08
C GLU A 315 -23.06 -4.52 -5.21
N LEU A 316 -22.49 -4.97 -6.34
CA LEU A 316 -21.06 -4.92 -6.61
C LEU A 316 -20.53 -3.48 -6.62
N ALA A 317 -21.33 -2.51 -7.08
CA ALA A 317 -20.95 -1.09 -7.09
C ALA A 317 -20.69 -0.52 -5.69
N ASN A 318 -21.27 -1.12 -4.64
CA ASN A 318 -21.01 -0.73 -3.25
C ASN A 318 -19.65 -1.22 -2.74
N TYR A 319 -18.99 -2.11 -3.48
CA TYR A 319 -17.68 -2.65 -3.14
C TYR A 319 -16.60 -1.99 -4.00
N THR A 320 -16.07 -0.87 -3.49
CA THR A 320 -14.95 -0.15 -4.11
C THR A 320 -13.58 -0.73 -3.72
N ILE A 321 -13.55 -1.62 -2.73
CA ILE A 321 -12.35 -2.17 -2.10
C ILE A 321 -11.90 -3.45 -2.83
N VAL A 322 -10.59 -3.63 -2.94
CA VAL A 322 -9.98 -4.91 -3.34
C VAL A 322 -10.11 -5.88 -2.16
N THR A 323 -11.12 -6.75 -2.17
CA THR A 323 -11.43 -7.63 -1.01
C THR A 323 -10.68 -8.96 -0.96
N ALA A 324 -9.83 -9.26 -1.93
CA ALA A 324 -8.99 -10.45 -1.88
C ALA A 324 -7.54 -10.09 -1.54
N VAL A 325 -6.95 -10.90 -0.64
CA VAL A 325 -5.53 -10.94 -0.25
C VAL A 325 -4.57 -11.10 -1.46
N GLN A 326 -5.09 -11.28 -2.67
CA GLN A 326 -4.33 -11.67 -3.86
C GLN A 326 -4.67 -10.89 -5.15
N GLY A 327 -5.78 -10.13 -5.20
CA GLY A 327 -6.19 -9.44 -6.42
C GLY A 327 -5.38 -8.18 -6.73
N VAL A 328 -4.84 -8.05 -7.95
CA VAL A 328 -4.14 -6.83 -8.40
C VAL A 328 -5.12 -5.67 -8.62
N VAL A 329 -6.35 -5.98 -9.02
CA VAL A 329 -7.44 -5.03 -9.33
C VAL A 329 -8.73 -5.49 -8.64
N SER A 330 -9.63 -4.55 -8.27
CA SER A 330 -10.88 -4.92 -7.59
C SER A 330 -11.87 -5.60 -8.55
N PRO A 331 -12.75 -6.48 -8.05
CA PRO A 331 -13.75 -7.14 -8.89
C PRO A 331 -14.63 -6.16 -9.67
N LEU A 332 -15.02 -5.03 -9.05
CA LEU A 332 -15.75 -3.96 -9.71
C LEU A 332 -14.96 -3.33 -10.87
N GLN A 333 -13.68 -3.03 -10.66
CA GLN A 333 -12.86 -2.41 -11.70
C GLN A 333 -12.63 -3.37 -12.86
N TRP A 334 -12.36 -4.65 -12.58
CA TRP A 334 -12.25 -5.65 -13.64
C TRP A 334 -13.54 -5.73 -14.47
N TRP A 335 -14.72 -5.74 -13.81
CA TRP A 335 -16.00 -5.73 -14.52
C TRP A 335 -16.15 -4.50 -15.42
N LYS A 336 -15.82 -3.30 -14.90
CA LYS A 336 -15.89 -2.04 -15.66
C LYS A 336 -14.99 -2.06 -16.90
N VAL A 337 -13.75 -2.50 -16.79
CA VAL A 337 -12.84 -2.59 -17.95
C VAL A 337 -13.35 -3.62 -18.94
N PHE A 338 -13.84 -4.76 -18.46
CA PHE A 338 -14.38 -5.83 -19.30
C PHE A 338 -15.51 -5.32 -20.20
N VAL A 339 -16.45 -4.55 -19.66
CA VAL A 339 -17.61 -4.04 -20.42
C VAL A 339 -17.36 -2.74 -21.19
N ASN A 340 -16.40 -1.91 -20.75
CA ASN A 340 -16.08 -0.66 -21.45
C ASN A 340 -15.42 -0.89 -22.82
N SER A 341 -14.92 -2.09 -23.10
CA SER A 341 -14.42 -2.48 -24.42
C SER A 341 -15.51 -2.63 -25.51
N GLU A 342 -16.79 -2.36 -25.19
CA GLU A 342 -17.91 -2.32 -26.16
C GLU A 342 -18.16 -0.94 -26.79
N ARG A 343 -17.48 0.10 -26.31
CA ARG A 343 -17.52 1.45 -26.88
C ARG A 343 -16.25 1.70 -27.68
#